data_AF-A0A965EAV9-F1
#
_entry.id   AF-A0A965EAV9-F1
#
_cell.length_a   1.000
_cell.length_b   1.000
_cell.length_c   1.000
_cell.angle_alpha   90.00
_cell.angle_beta   90.00
_cell.angle_gamma   90.00
#
_symmetry.space_group_name_H-M   'P 1'
#
loop_
_entity.id
_entity.type
_entity.pdbx_description
1 polymer ?
#
loop_
_entity_poly.entity_id
_entity_poly.type
_entity_poly.pdbx_seq_one_letter_code
_entity_poly.pdbx_strand_id
1 'polypeptide(L)'
;MTSKKTTPPKSTVIIMVRHGKTPSTGKILPGRATGLHLSDVGRNEAIEVAKRLSKLKKVSAIYASPLERARETAAPIAKILDKKIIINKGLLECDFGKWT
;
A
#
# COMPACT_ATOMS: atom_id res chain seq x y z
N MET A 1 18.84 -1.02 -46.65
CA MET A 1 17.72 -1.29 -45.72
C MET A 1 18.06 -0.67 -44.37
N THR A 2 17.46 0.46 -44.01
CA THR A 2 17.71 1.12 -42.72
C THR A 2 16.87 0.47 -41.63
N SER A 3 17.53 -0.19 -40.68
CA SER A 3 16.89 -0.76 -39.49
C SER A 3 16.29 0.36 -38.64
N LYS A 4 14.96 0.36 -38.49
CA LYS A 4 14.25 1.25 -37.55
C LYS A 4 14.61 0.82 -36.13
N LYS A 5 15.44 1.60 -35.43
CA LYS A 5 15.62 1.46 -33.98
C LYS A 5 14.29 1.74 -33.30
N THR A 6 13.68 0.73 -32.69
CA THR A 6 12.48 0.87 -31.86
C THR A 6 12.86 1.31 -30.46
N THR A 7 12.30 2.42 -29.98
CA THR A 7 12.48 2.87 -28.60
C THR A 7 11.86 1.83 -27.64
N PRO A 8 12.58 1.38 -26.60
CA PRO A 8 12.00 0.43 -25.66
C PRO A 8 10.80 1.04 -24.93
N PRO A 9 9.78 0.23 -24.59
CA PRO A 9 8.57 0.72 -23.93
C PRO A 9 8.92 1.35 -22.57
N LYS A 10 8.23 2.43 -22.22
CA LYS A 10 8.38 3.07 -20.91
C LYS A 10 7.99 2.07 -19.81
N SER A 11 8.88 1.82 -18.86
CA SER A 11 8.60 0.96 -17.71
C SER A 11 7.82 1.71 -16.61
N THR A 12 7.08 0.96 -15.81
CA THR A 12 6.41 1.46 -14.60
C THR A 12 6.95 0.72 -13.39
N VAL A 13 7.39 1.46 -12.38
CA VAL A 13 7.83 0.88 -11.10
C VAL A 13 6.63 0.84 -10.16
N ILE A 14 6.36 -0.36 -9.63
CA ILE A 14 5.32 -0.57 -8.62
C ILE A 14 6.02 -0.83 -7.29
N ILE A 15 5.70 -0.01 -6.28
CA ILE A 15 6.19 -0.20 -4.91
C ILE A 15 5.06 -0.79 -4.10
N MET A 16 5.25 -2.01 -3.60
CA MET A 16 4.27 -2.69 -2.77
C MET A 16 4.60 -2.48 -1.30
N VAL A 17 3.63 -1.89 -0.58
CA VAL A 17 3.71 -1.62 0.85
C VAL A 17 2.68 -2.49 1.54
N ARG A 18 3.14 -3.43 2.37
CA ARG A 18 2.24 -4.15 3.29
C ARG A 18 1.75 -3.19 4.36
N HIS A 19 0.49 -3.32 4.77
CA HIS A 19 -0.03 -2.53 5.88
C HIS A 19 0.80 -2.75 7.16
N GLY A 20 0.87 -1.72 8.01
CA GLY A 20 1.55 -1.81 9.30
C GLY A 20 0.92 -2.84 10.24
N LYS A 21 1.57 -3.10 11.36
CA LYS A 21 1.07 -4.04 12.37
C LYS A 21 -0.31 -3.66 12.90
N THR A 22 -1.06 -4.71 13.20
CA THR A 22 -2.37 -4.69 13.87
C THR A 22 -2.25 -5.52 15.16
N PRO A 23 -3.23 -5.45 16.09
CA PRO A 23 -3.20 -6.27 17.31
C PRO A 23 -3.10 -7.79 17.08
N SER A 24 -3.59 -8.28 15.94
CA SER A 24 -3.60 -9.69 15.56
C SER A 24 -2.41 -10.11 14.69
N THR A 25 -1.50 -9.20 14.33
CA THR A 25 -0.36 -9.52 13.47
C THR A 25 0.52 -10.60 14.10
N GLY A 26 0.73 -11.70 13.36
CA GLY A 26 1.51 -12.86 13.81
C GLY A 26 0.73 -13.84 14.71
N LYS A 27 -0.56 -13.58 14.96
CA LYS A 27 -1.42 -14.41 15.83
C LYS A 27 -2.57 -15.06 15.05
N ILE A 28 -3.20 -14.30 14.16
CA ILE A 28 -4.37 -14.71 13.39
C ILE A 28 -4.15 -14.30 11.93
N LEU A 29 -4.81 -15.00 11.00
CA LEU A 29 -4.90 -14.60 9.59
C LEU A 29 -6.17 -13.77 9.38
N PRO A 30 -6.11 -12.43 9.42
CA PRO A 30 -7.31 -11.60 9.46
C PRO A 30 -8.02 -11.45 8.12
N GLY A 31 -7.55 -12.08 7.03
CA GLY A 31 -8.16 -12.05 5.70
C GLY A 31 -8.79 -10.70 5.34
N ARG A 32 -10.11 -10.71 5.19
CA ARG A 32 -10.93 -9.52 4.87
C ARG A 32 -11.69 -8.93 6.07
N ALA A 33 -11.29 -9.26 7.30
CA ALA A 33 -11.91 -8.72 8.51
C ALA A 33 -11.94 -7.18 8.49
N THR A 34 -13.14 -6.65 8.72
CA THR A 34 -13.43 -5.22 8.91
C THR A 34 -13.16 -4.79 10.34
N GLY A 35 -12.95 -3.49 10.58
CA GLY A 35 -12.71 -2.96 11.92
C GLY A 35 -11.36 -3.35 12.52
N LEU A 36 -10.45 -3.93 11.72
CA LEU A 36 -9.09 -4.21 12.15
C LEU A 36 -8.17 -3.05 11.79
N HIS A 37 -7.83 -2.27 12.80
CA HIS A 37 -7.02 -1.07 12.71
C HIS A 37 -5.54 -1.34 13.04
N LEU A 38 -4.68 -0.38 12.69
CA LEU A 38 -3.28 -0.42 13.08
C LEU A 38 -3.12 -0.33 14.61
N SER A 39 -2.10 -1.02 15.13
CA SER A 39 -1.60 -0.77 16.49
C SER A 39 -0.77 0.53 16.53
N ASP A 40 -0.36 0.98 17.73
CA ASP A 40 0.58 2.10 17.85
C ASP A 40 1.88 1.86 17.09
N VAL A 41 2.39 0.63 17.16
CA VAL A 41 3.57 0.21 16.39
C VAL A 41 3.29 0.31 14.90
N GLY A 42 2.13 -0.15 14.44
CA GLY A 42 1.73 -0.04 13.02
C GLY A 42 1.60 1.40 12.53
N ARG A 43 1.09 2.31 13.36
CA ARG A 43 1.04 3.74 13.07
C ARG A 43 2.44 4.33 12.89
N ASN A 44 3.38 3.98 13.77
CA ASN A 44 4.77 4.40 13.66
C ASN A 44 5.45 3.83 12.40
N GLU A 45 5.22 2.56 12.07
CA GLU A 45 5.69 1.94 10.84
C GLU A 45 5.19 2.69 9.59
N ALA A 46 3.91 3.08 9.57
CA ALA A 46 3.34 3.85 8.47
C ALA A 46 4.00 5.22 8.29
N ILE A 47 4.33 5.90 9.40
CA ILE A 47 5.06 7.18 9.39
C ILE A 47 6.48 6.99 8.82
N GLU A 48 7.19 5.94 9.25
CA GLU A 48 8.55 5.69 8.76
C GLU A 48 8.58 5.32 7.27
N VAL A 49 7.59 4.55 6.79
CA VAL A 49 7.44 4.29 5.35
C VAL A 49 7.17 5.60 4.59
N ALA A 50 6.30 6.47 5.10
CA ALA A 50 6.04 7.77 4.48
C ALA A 50 7.31 8.62 4.36
N LYS A 51 8.12 8.71 5.42
CA LYS A 51 9.43 9.39 5.41
C LYS A 51 10.43 8.78 4.43
N ARG A 52 10.38 7.46 4.22
CA ARG A 52 11.24 6.79 3.24
C ARG A 52 10.80 7.09 1.82
N LEU A 53 9.48 7.05 1.55
CA LEU A 53 8.93 7.28 0.22
C LEU A 53 8.97 8.75 -0.21
N SER A 54 8.99 9.71 0.73
CA SER A 54 9.18 11.13 0.39
C SER A 54 10.53 11.45 -0.25
N LYS A 55 11.52 10.55 -0.13
CA LYS A 55 12.83 10.68 -0.78
C LYS A 55 12.80 10.28 -2.27
N LEU A 56 11.69 9.73 -2.76
CA LEU A 56 11.55 9.38 -4.18
C LEU A 56 11.33 10.62 -5.03
N LYS A 57 11.98 10.67 -6.20
CA LYS A 57 11.86 11.81 -7.13
C LYS A 57 10.43 12.03 -7.63
N LYS A 58 9.64 10.96 -7.79
CA LYS A 58 8.27 11.05 -8.29
C LYS A 58 7.43 9.84 -7.88
N VAL A 59 6.25 10.11 -7.36
CA VAL A 59 5.17 9.13 -7.17
C VAL A 59 3.94 9.65 -7.91
N SER A 60 3.47 8.89 -8.91
CA SER A 60 2.37 9.31 -9.77
C SER A 60 1.00 9.07 -9.13
N ALA A 61 0.83 8.00 -8.36
CA ALA A 61 -0.43 7.60 -7.75
C ALA A 61 -0.21 6.74 -6.49
N ILE A 62 -1.19 6.74 -5.61
CA ILE A 62 -1.24 5.87 -4.42
C ILE A 62 -2.54 5.08 -4.50
N TYR A 63 -2.42 3.75 -4.43
CA TYR A 63 -3.57 2.85 -4.35
C TYR A 63 -3.55 2.12 -3.01
N ALA A 64 -4.73 1.85 -2.46
CA ALA A 64 -4.88 1.04 -1.26
C ALA A 64 -6.10 0.12 -1.38
N SER A 65 -6.07 -1.01 -0.66
CA SER A 65 -7.27 -1.81 -0.46
C SER A 65 -8.31 -1.02 0.35
N PRO A 66 -9.60 -1.40 0.30
CA PRO A 66 -10.63 -0.73 1.10
C PRO A 66 -10.51 -0.97 2.61
N LEU A 67 -9.65 -1.91 3.06
CA LEU A 67 -9.50 -2.28 4.47
C LEU A 67 -8.82 -1.15 5.29
N GLU A 68 -9.26 -0.98 6.53
CA GLU A 68 -8.89 0.13 7.41
C GLU A 68 -7.38 0.20 7.62
N ARG A 69 -6.77 -0.91 8.04
CA ARG A 69 -5.30 -1.02 8.19
C ARG A 69 -4.49 -0.61 6.97
N ALA A 70 -4.99 -0.90 5.75
CA ALA A 70 -4.31 -0.50 4.51
C ALA A 70 -4.45 1.01 4.27
N ARG A 71 -5.65 1.56 4.48
CA ARG A 71 -5.93 2.99 4.35
C ARG A 71 -5.16 3.82 5.38
N GLU A 72 -5.09 3.35 6.62
CA GLU A 72 -4.33 3.97 7.71
C GLU A 72 -2.83 3.97 7.43
N THR A 73 -2.30 2.91 6.82
CA THR A 73 -0.90 2.86 6.40
C THR A 73 -0.63 3.84 5.26
N ALA A 74 -1.57 3.97 4.31
CA ALA A 74 -1.45 4.87 3.17
C ALA A 74 -1.63 6.35 3.53
N ALA A 75 -2.37 6.67 4.60
CA ALA A 75 -2.68 8.05 5.01
C ALA A 75 -1.44 8.96 5.21
N PRO A 76 -0.42 8.59 6.02
CA PRO A 76 0.77 9.43 6.17
C PRO A 76 1.58 9.55 4.86
N ILE A 77 1.58 8.50 4.02
CA ILE A 77 2.25 8.50 2.71
C ILE A 77 1.56 9.51 1.78
N ALA A 78 0.24 9.47 1.72
CA ALA A 78 -0.58 10.38 0.94
C ALA A 78 -0.42 11.84 1.38
N LYS A 79 -0.38 12.06 2.70
CA LYS A 79 -0.17 13.39 3.28
C LYS A 79 1.20 13.98 2.90
N ILE A 80 2.28 13.21 3.04
CA ILE A 80 3.64 13.74 2.78
C ILE A 80 3.93 13.92 1.28
N LEU A 81 3.32 13.10 0.42
CA LEU A 81 3.48 13.17 -1.03
C LEU A 81 2.48 14.10 -1.72
N ASP A 82 1.56 14.69 -0.97
CA ASP A 82 0.43 15.48 -1.46
C ASP A 82 -0.33 14.76 -2.59
N LYS A 83 -0.88 13.58 -2.23
CA LYS A 83 -1.65 12.73 -3.15
C LYS A 83 -2.95 12.26 -2.50
N LYS A 84 -3.94 12.01 -3.33
CA LYS A 84 -5.15 11.28 -2.94
C LYS A 84 -4.88 9.78 -2.95
N ILE A 85 -5.51 9.05 -2.03
CA ILE A 85 -5.52 7.59 -2.03
C ILE A 85 -6.65 7.12 -2.93
N ILE A 86 -6.33 6.29 -3.92
CA ILE A 86 -7.31 5.64 -4.78
C ILE A 86 -7.64 4.27 -4.19
N ILE A 87 -8.86 4.08 -3.73
CA ILE A 87 -9.31 2.80 -3.18
C ILE A 87 -9.56 1.82 -4.33
N ASN A 88 -8.92 0.65 -4.27
CA ASN A 88 -9.06 -0.39 -5.28
C ASN A 88 -9.41 -1.74 -4.61
N LYS A 89 -10.60 -2.27 -4.92
CA LYS A 89 -11.08 -3.56 -4.42
C LYS A 89 -10.23 -4.75 -4.91
N GLY A 90 -9.54 -4.61 -6.05
CA GLY A 90 -8.60 -5.61 -6.56
C GLY A 90 -7.34 -5.78 -5.71
N LEU A 91 -7.13 -4.91 -4.71
CA LEU A 91 -6.03 -5.02 -3.72
C LEU A 91 -6.47 -5.64 -2.39
N LEU A 92 -7.68 -6.23 -2.33
CA LEU A 92 -8.11 -6.96 -1.14
C LEU A 92 -7.21 -8.16 -0.87
N GLU A 93 -7.04 -8.48 0.41
CA GLU A 93 -6.37 -9.70 0.85
C GLU A 93 -7.18 -10.95 0.43
N CYS A 94 -6.53 -12.11 0.46
CA CYS A 94 -7.19 -13.40 0.31
C CYS A 94 -8.41 -13.53 1.24
N ASP A 95 -9.47 -14.10 0.67
CA ASP A 95 -10.66 -14.47 1.43
C ASP A 95 -10.47 -15.86 2.02
N PHE A 96 -10.28 -15.94 3.34
CA PHE A 96 -10.14 -17.21 4.03
C PHE A 96 -11.48 -17.73 4.57
N GLY A 97 -12.61 -17.10 4.25
CA GLY A 97 -13.93 -17.51 4.75
C GLY A 97 -13.97 -17.61 6.27
N LYS A 98 -14.37 -18.78 6.80
CA LYS A 98 -14.55 -19.03 8.24
C LYS A 98 -13.25 -19.13 9.06
N TRP A 99 -12.09 -19.04 8.41
CA TRP A 99 -10.78 -19.08 9.07
C TRP A 99 -10.27 -17.69 9.49
N THR A 100 -11.05 -16.64 9.18
CA THR A 100 -10.86 -15.26 9.61
C THR A 100 -11.80 -14.95 10.77
#